data_AF-A0A7S1RS23-F1
#
_entry.id   AF-A0A7S1RS23-F1
#
_cell.length_a   1.000
_cell.length_b   1.000
_cell.length_c   1.000
_cell.angle_alpha   90.00
_cell.angle_beta   90.00
_cell.angle_gamma   90.00
#
_symmetry.space_group_name_H-M   'P 1'
#
loop_
_entity.id
_entity.type
_entity.pdbx_description
1 polymer ?
#
loop_
_entity_poly.entity_id
_entity_poly.type
_entity_poly.pdbx_seq_one_letter_code
_entity_poly.pdbx_strand_id
1 'polypeptide(L)'
;APGAAGAAAIPEHLALGVSEAEKRQLFTPLAQQGHGAIEEERKRKAEGEIDRLKEVKSTLKRWVQECLARDEKRKKLQEKGMLKCRVQAKWSEGLHEKLKQLIGGYKGRLMADCEKENNGGAPGKPGEKFPSWLPRNERWLVGFDAAAFEAFMQAHPEVVEPPEAKVRLFLEEFVASDTKVDKDRLKKLSEALEAQFGPLRQPLLDRAQALAEESITSRTKKGTKRKDAASEKEQLSGGKRPKVEVRIETVQDAAWAASALAPMGLGGEGSSGPVVRVPAVVAVPILEGLRSLEGLPVFHTALRSTPLGKVVNGFRQHPSSEVATLAKDLVTAWKAACRGVPAK
;
A
#
# COMPACT_ATOMS: atom_id res chain seq x y z
N ALA A 1 79.73 -67.77 36.55
CA ALA A 1 79.02 -66.67 37.21
C ALA A 1 78.53 -65.70 36.13
N PRO A 2 77.21 -65.44 36.04
CA PRO A 2 76.62 -64.63 34.99
C PRO A 2 76.52 -63.15 35.39
N GLY A 3 76.79 -62.25 34.44
CA GLY A 3 76.58 -60.81 34.55
C GLY A 3 75.21 -60.42 34.03
N ALA A 4 74.40 -59.80 34.89
CA ALA A 4 73.03 -59.40 34.62
C ALA A 4 72.96 -58.14 33.73
N ALA A 5 72.10 -58.20 32.71
CA ALA A 5 71.72 -57.08 31.87
C ALA A 5 70.74 -56.16 32.62
N GLY A 6 71.09 -54.87 32.73
CA GLY A 6 70.22 -53.82 33.27
C GLY A 6 69.20 -53.39 32.22
N ALA A 7 67.92 -53.62 32.52
CA ALA A 7 66.80 -53.15 31.72
C ALA A 7 66.63 -51.63 31.90
N ALA A 8 66.67 -50.88 30.79
CA ALA A 8 66.35 -49.46 30.77
C ALA A 8 64.85 -49.26 31.04
N ALA A 9 64.53 -48.50 32.08
CA ALA A 9 63.16 -48.16 32.45
C ALA A 9 62.52 -47.27 31.38
N ILE A 10 61.34 -47.69 30.89
CA ILE A 10 60.51 -46.95 29.96
C ILE A 10 59.90 -45.76 30.71
N PRO A 11 59.97 -44.52 30.19
CA PRO A 11 59.39 -43.36 30.85
C PRO A 11 57.85 -43.52 30.95
N GLU A 12 57.34 -43.52 32.17
CA GLU A 12 55.92 -43.53 32.46
C GLU A 12 55.26 -42.25 31.89
N HIS A 13 54.27 -42.43 31.02
CA HIS A 13 53.46 -41.33 30.51
C HIS A 13 52.66 -40.71 31.66
N LEU A 14 53.00 -39.47 32.03
CA LEU A 14 52.19 -38.64 32.93
C LEU A 14 50.80 -38.46 32.32
N ALA A 15 49.79 -39.12 32.89
CA ALA A 15 48.40 -38.94 32.51
C ALA A 15 47.98 -37.50 32.85
N LEU A 16 47.84 -36.65 31.83
CA LEU A 16 47.23 -35.34 31.98
C LEU A 16 45.80 -35.55 32.49
N GLY A 17 45.56 -35.17 33.75
CA GLY A 17 44.26 -35.25 34.41
C GLY A 17 43.29 -34.21 33.83
N VAL A 18 42.85 -34.42 32.60
CA VAL A 18 41.76 -33.62 32.01
C VAL A 18 40.48 -33.99 32.72
N SER A 19 39.80 -32.99 33.28
CA SER A 19 38.57 -33.19 34.04
C SER A 19 37.47 -33.80 33.16
N GLU A 20 36.54 -34.55 33.75
CA GLU A 20 35.34 -35.07 33.07
C GLU A 20 34.55 -33.97 32.34
N ALA A 21 34.54 -32.75 32.91
CA ALA A 21 33.89 -31.58 32.32
C ALA A 21 34.62 -31.09 31.06
N GLU A 22 35.95 -31.01 31.09
CA GLU A 22 36.76 -30.65 29.92
C GLU A 22 36.72 -31.73 28.84
N LYS A 23 36.69 -33.02 29.19
CA LYS A 23 36.47 -34.10 28.22
C LYS A 23 35.10 -33.98 27.56
N ARG A 24 34.04 -33.67 28.32
CA ARG A 24 32.71 -33.43 27.72
C ARG A 24 32.70 -32.21 26.81
N GLN A 25 33.37 -31.11 27.16
CA GLN A 25 33.48 -29.94 26.30
C GLN A 25 34.33 -30.19 25.03
N LEU A 26 35.47 -30.89 25.15
CA LEU A 26 36.37 -31.17 24.04
C LEU A 26 35.86 -32.27 23.09
N PHE A 27 35.03 -33.19 23.61
CA PHE A 27 34.48 -34.32 22.87
C PHE A 27 32.95 -34.27 22.73
N THR A 28 32.31 -33.11 22.97
CA THR A 28 30.91 -32.95 22.51
C THR A 28 30.95 -33.10 20.99
N PRO A 29 30.22 -34.06 20.39
CA PRO A 29 30.34 -34.31 18.97
C PRO A 29 30.07 -33.03 18.19
N LEU A 30 31.03 -32.63 17.33
CA LEU A 30 30.88 -31.48 16.42
C LEU A 30 29.56 -31.55 15.63
N ALA A 31 29.01 -32.75 15.44
CA ALA A 31 27.71 -33.01 14.84
C ALA A 31 26.53 -32.42 15.63
N GLN A 32 26.52 -32.48 16.97
CA GLN A 32 25.42 -31.93 17.79
C GLN A 32 25.50 -30.40 17.90
N GLN A 33 26.71 -29.83 18.00
CA GLN A 33 26.90 -28.37 17.94
C GLN A 33 26.63 -27.83 16.52
N GLY A 34 26.96 -28.61 15.49
CA GLY A 34 26.67 -28.29 14.09
C GLY A 34 25.18 -28.28 13.77
N HIS A 35 24.39 -29.21 14.29
CA HIS A 35 22.94 -29.22 14.07
C HIS A 35 22.25 -27.96 14.60
N GLY A 36 22.55 -27.55 15.84
CA GLY A 36 22.01 -26.31 16.40
C GLY A 36 22.45 -25.07 15.61
N ALA A 37 23.72 -25.00 15.23
CA ALA A 37 24.23 -23.90 14.41
C ALA A 37 23.58 -23.84 13.01
N ILE A 38 23.34 -24.99 12.37
CA ILE A 38 22.66 -25.09 11.07
C ILE A 38 21.19 -24.66 11.20
N GLU A 39 20.49 -25.06 12.26
CA GLU A 39 19.10 -24.65 12.51
C GLU A 39 18.99 -23.15 12.78
N GLU A 40 19.87 -22.59 13.61
CA GLU A 40 19.91 -21.16 13.89
C GLU A 40 20.25 -20.35 12.63
N GLU A 41 21.19 -20.81 11.82
CA GLU A 41 21.51 -20.19 10.53
C GLU A 41 20.32 -20.24 9.56
N ARG A 42 19.61 -21.37 9.49
CA ARG A 42 18.37 -21.49 8.68
C ARG A 42 17.28 -20.56 9.18
N LYS A 43 17.09 -20.43 10.49
CA LYS A 43 16.12 -19.52 11.09
C LYS A 43 16.46 -18.07 10.76
N ARG A 44 17.72 -17.66 10.94
CA ARG A 44 18.19 -16.32 10.59
C ARG A 44 18.04 -16.01 9.10
N LYS A 45 18.30 -17.00 8.22
CA LYS A 45 18.03 -16.88 6.78
C LYS A 45 16.53 -16.70 6.50
N ALA A 46 15.67 -17.48 7.14
CA ALA A 46 14.21 -17.38 6.98
C ALA A 46 13.66 -16.03 7.46
N GLU A 47 14.14 -15.51 8.59
CA GLU A 47 13.78 -14.18 9.09
C GLU A 47 14.24 -13.07 8.14
N GLY A 48 15.47 -13.15 7.64
CA GLY A 48 15.98 -12.23 6.63
C GLY A 48 15.18 -12.25 5.33
N GLU A 49 14.66 -13.40 4.91
CA GLU A 49 13.76 -13.50 3.76
C GLU A 49 12.39 -12.85 4.00
N ILE A 50 11.84 -12.99 5.21
CA ILE A 50 10.58 -12.34 5.59
C ILE A 50 10.73 -10.82 5.51
N ASP A 51 11.84 -10.26 5.99
CA ASP A 51 12.08 -8.82 5.95
C ASP A 51 12.28 -8.31 4.51
N ARG A 52 12.98 -9.07 3.66
CA ARG A 52 13.04 -8.77 2.22
C ARG A 52 11.66 -8.77 1.57
N LEU A 53 10.80 -9.72 1.91
CA LEU A 53 9.43 -9.76 1.38
C LEU A 53 8.58 -8.58 1.88
N LYS A 54 8.79 -8.11 3.12
CA LYS A 54 8.14 -6.89 3.62
C LYS A 54 8.59 -5.66 2.82
N GLU A 55 9.88 -5.55 2.51
CA GLU A 55 10.42 -4.48 1.67
C GLU A 55 9.77 -4.51 0.28
N VAL A 56 9.75 -5.68 -0.39
CA VAL A 56 9.09 -5.85 -1.68
C VAL A 56 7.61 -5.48 -1.62
N LYS A 57 6.88 -5.90 -0.57
CA LYS A 57 5.48 -5.50 -0.36
C LYS A 57 5.34 -3.98 -0.24
N SER A 58 6.22 -3.31 0.49
CA SER A 58 6.23 -1.85 0.63
C SER A 58 6.47 -1.16 -0.71
N THR A 59 7.45 -1.63 -1.49
CA THR A 59 7.73 -1.13 -2.85
C THR A 59 6.50 -1.31 -3.75
N LEU A 60 5.84 -2.46 -3.72
CA LEU A 60 4.65 -2.72 -4.52
C LEU A 60 3.49 -1.84 -4.09
N LYS A 61 3.24 -1.63 -2.79
CA LYS A 61 2.20 -0.73 -2.31
C LYS A 61 2.41 0.69 -2.84
N ARG A 62 3.63 1.23 -2.69
CA ARG A 62 3.98 2.57 -3.18
C ARG A 62 3.86 2.68 -4.70
N TRP A 63 4.30 1.66 -5.43
CA TRP A 63 4.20 1.63 -6.89
C TRP A 63 2.74 1.54 -7.37
N VAL A 64 1.90 0.73 -6.71
CA VAL A 64 0.46 0.67 -7.00
C VAL A 64 -0.17 2.04 -6.74
N GLN A 65 0.08 2.67 -5.58
CA GLN A 65 -0.38 4.03 -5.29
C GLN A 65 0.03 5.02 -6.38
N GLU A 66 1.29 4.99 -6.82
CA GLU A 66 1.77 5.82 -7.93
C GLU A 66 1.00 5.56 -9.24
N CYS A 67 0.71 4.29 -9.55
CA CYS A 67 -0.07 3.93 -10.73
C CYS A 67 -1.51 4.43 -10.66
N LEU A 68 -2.13 4.42 -9.47
CA LEU A 68 -3.47 4.97 -9.26
C LEU A 68 -3.46 6.51 -9.29
N ALA A 69 -2.36 7.13 -8.83
CA ALA A 69 -2.18 8.58 -8.75
C ALA A 69 -1.91 9.26 -10.10
N ARG A 70 -1.23 8.58 -11.04
CA ARG A 70 -0.75 9.17 -12.29
C ARG A 70 -1.61 8.74 -13.49
N ASP A 71 -2.23 9.71 -14.17
CA ASP A 71 -3.05 9.46 -15.36
C ASP A 71 -2.30 8.78 -16.51
N GLU A 72 -1.00 9.01 -16.65
CA GLU A 72 -0.19 8.34 -17.67
C GLU A 72 -0.13 6.82 -17.49
N LYS A 73 -0.05 6.35 -16.23
CA LYS A 73 -0.01 4.92 -15.91
C LYS A 73 -1.36 4.29 -16.21
N ARG A 74 -2.44 5.01 -15.89
CA ARG A 74 -3.81 4.63 -16.22
C ARG A 74 -4.00 4.43 -17.73
N LYS A 75 -3.61 5.43 -18.54
CA LYS A 75 -3.66 5.33 -20.01
C LYS A 75 -2.83 4.14 -20.52
N LYS A 76 -1.61 3.97 -20.00
CA LYS A 76 -0.74 2.82 -20.35
C LYS A 76 -1.37 1.48 -20.00
N LEU A 77 -2.09 1.36 -18.88
CA LEU A 77 -2.82 0.13 -18.54
C LEU A 77 -3.95 -0.13 -19.53
N GLN A 78 -4.72 0.91 -19.89
CA GLN A 78 -5.81 0.78 -20.86
C GLN A 78 -5.31 0.37 -22.25
N GLU A 79 -4.16 0.91 -22.69
CA GLU A 79 -3.55 0.60 -23.99
C GLU A 79 -2.86 -0.76 -24.03
N LYS A 80 -2.04 -1.07 -23.01
CA LYS A 80 -1.16 -2.26 -23.02
C LYS A 80 -1.73 -3.45 -22.26
N GLY A 81 -2.80 -3.25 -21.49
CA GLY A 81 -3.42 -4.26 -20.63
C GLY A 81 -2.60 -4.64 -19.39
N MET A 82 -1.34 -4.18 -19.27
CA MET A 82 -0.46 -4.54 -18.17
C MET A 82 0.58 -3.45 -17.86
N LEU A 83 0.83 -3.21 -16.57
CA LEU A 83 1.90 -2.38 -16.06
C LEU A 83 2.98 -3.23 -15.39
N LYS A 84 4.24 -2.79 -15.47
CA LYS A 84 5.38 -3.52 -14.87
C LYS A 84 6.03 -2.69 -13.77
N CYS A 85 6.25 -3.30 -12.62
CA CYS A 85 7.01 -2.78 -11.50
C CYS A 85 8.40 -3.43 -11.48
N ARG A 86 9.45 -2.63 -11.33
CA ARG A 86 10.80 -3.16 -11.13
C ARG A 86 11.07 -3.27 -9.64
N VAL A 87 11.40 -4.47 -9.19
CA VAL A 87 11.73 -4.77 -7.80
C VAL A 87 13.18 -5.24 -7.75
N GLN A 88 13.98 -4.64 -6.86
CA GLN A 88 15.36 -5.05 -6.61
C GLN A 88 15.40 -5.73 -5.25
N ALA A 89 15.85 -6.98 -5.19
CA ALA A 89 16.02 -7.70 -3.95
C ALA A 89 17.25 -8.60 -4.05
N LYS A 90 17.98 -8.75 -2.94
CA LYS A 90 19.12 -9.69 -2.88
C LYS A 90 18.59 -11.12 -3.04
N TRP A 91 19.16 -11.84 -3.99
CA TRP A 91 18.75 -13.21 -4.32
C TRP A 91 18.97 -14.19 -3.15
N SER A 92 18.03 -15.12 -3.00
CA SER A 92 18.20 -16.41 -2.33
C SER A 92 17.26 -17.42 -2.98
N GLU A 93 17.62 -18.71 -2.96
CA GLU A 93 16.82 -19.77 -3.59
C GLU A 93 15.38 -19.82 -3.05
N GLY A 94 15.20 -19.67 -1.72
CA GLY A 94 13.88 -19.65 -1.08
C GLY A 94 13.07 -18.37 -1.35
N LEU A 95 13.72 -17.24 -1.66
CA LEU A 95 13.02 -15.98 -1.91
C LEU A 95 12.26 -16.00 -3.22
N HIS A 96 12.76 -16.68 -4.26
CA HIS A 96 12.10 -16.75 -5.56
C HIS A 96 10.71 -17.37 -5.47
N GLU A 97 10.61 -18.53 -4.83
CA GLU A 97 9.35 -19.25 -4.67
C GLU A 97 8.36 -18.46 -3.83
N LYS A 98 8.83 -17.87 -2.72
CA LYS A 98 7.99 -17.02 -1.86
C LYS A 98 7.52 -15.76 -2.59
N LEU A 99 8.37 -15.16 -3.42
CA LEU A 99 8.01 -14.01 -4.23
C LEU A 99 6.99 -14.41 -5.31
N LYS A 100 7.20 -15.53 -5.99
CA LYS A 100 6.26 -16.06 -6.99
C LYS A 100 4.91 -16.37 -6.36
N GLN A 101 4.89 -16.98 -5.16
CA GLN A 101 3.67 -17.24 -4.40
C GLN A 101 2.98 -15.94 -3.98
N LEU A 102 3.74 -14.96 -3.48
CA LEU A 102 3.22 -13.65 -3.09
C LEU A 102 2.56 -12.93 -4.27
N ILE A 103 3.27 -12.82 -5.40
CA ILE A 103 2.78 -12.14 -6.61
C ILE A 103 1.61 -12.93 -7.22
N GLY A 104 1.68 -14.25 -7.24
CA GLY A 104 0.61 -15.13 -7.70
C GLY A 104 -0.66 -15.00 -6.87
N GLY A 105 -0.55 -14.75 -5.57
CA GLY A 105 -1.68 -14.44 -4.69
C GLY A 105 -2.46 -13.19 -5.11
N TYR A 106 -1.78 -12.24 -5.77
CA TYR A 106 -2.41 -11.07 -6.38
C TYR A 106 -2.74 -11.25 -7.86
N LYS A 107 -2.67 -12.47 -8.41
CA LYS A 107 -2.82 -12.75 -9.85
C LYS A 107 -1.81 -12.01 -10.74
N GLY A 108 -0.73 -11.49 -10.16
CA GLY A 108 0.34 -10.84 -10.90
C GLY A 108 1.25 -11.85 -11.60
N ARG A 109 2.12 -11.36 -12.49
CA ARG A 109 3.13 -12.17 -13.20
C ARG A 109 4.53 -11.74 -12.79
N LEU A 110 5.36 -12.67 -12.35
CA LEU A 110 6.76 -12.42 -12.05
C LEU A 110 7.63 -12.81 -13.25
N MET A 111 8.48 -11.90 -13.71
CA MET A 111 9.46 -12.11 -14.79
C MET A 111 10.85 -11.72 -14.29
N ALA A 112 11.89 -12.46 -14.68
CA ALA A 112 13.27 -12.06 -14.44
C ALA A 112 13.66 -10.94 -15.41
N ASP A 113 14.19 -9.82 -14.91
CA ASP A 113 14.64 -8.68 -15.76
C ASP A 113 15.88 -9.05 -16.60
N CYS A 114 16.62 -10.07 -16.17
CA CYS A 114 17.86 -10.56 -16.77
C CYS A 114 17.67 -11.38 -18.06
N GLU A 115 16.45 -11.82 -18.41
CA GLU A 115 16.24 -12.61 -19.64
C GLU A 115 16.43 -11.78 -20.92
N LYS A 116 16.38 -10.44 -20.85
CA LYS A 116 16.60 -9.58 -22.02
C LYS A 116 18.05 -9.11 -22.22
N GLU A 117 18.86 -9.01 -21.17
CA GLU A 117 20.27 -8.62 -21.32
C GLU A 117 21.12 -9.73 -21.98
N ASN A 118 20.70 -11.00 -21.90
CA ASN A 118 21.38 -12.09 -22.60
C ASN A 118 21.15 -12.14 -24.12
N ASN A 119 20.17 -11.39 -24.65
CA ASN A 119 19.90 -11.34 -26.09
C ASN A 119 20.34 -10.02 -26.75
N GLY A 120 20.88 -9.07 -25.98
CA GLY A 120 21.25 -7.74 -26.46
C GLY A 120 22.66 -7.35 -26.02
N GLY A 121 23.66 -7.85 -26.76
CA GLY A 121 25.07 -7.46 -26.78
C GLY A 121 25.55 -6.42 -25.76
N ALA A 122 26.05 -6.89 -24.62
CA ALA A 122 27.15 -6.19 -23.96
C ALA A 122 28.46 -6.54 -24.68
N PRO A 123 29.38 -5.59 -24.92
CA PRO A 123 30.68 -5.87 -25.52
C PRO A 123 31.57 -6.51 -24.45
N GLY A 124 31.45 -7.83 -24.30
CA GLY A 124 32.21 -8.60 -23.32
C GLY A 124 31.87 -10.07 -23.40
N LYS A 125 32.62 -10.79 -24.23
CA LYS A 125 32.74 -12.26 -24.36
C LYS A 125 31.43 -13.09 -24.24
N PRO A 126 30.95 -13.67 -25.36
CA PRO A 126 29.91 -14.68 -25.31
C PRO A 126 30.46 -15.95 -24.65
N GLY A 127 29.95 -16.32 -23.47
CA GLY A 127 30.22 -17.63 -22.85
C GLY A 127 30.72 -17.61 -21.40
N GLU A 128 31.03 -16.46 -20.80
CA GLU A 128 31.38 -16.42 -19.37
C GLU A 128 30.12 -16.57 -18.49
N LYS A 129 29.88 -17.80 -18.03
CA LYS A 129 28.91 -18.08 -16.97
C LYS A 129 29.34 -17.29 -15.74
N PHE A 130 28.57 -16.26 -15.39
CA PHE A 130 28.76 -15.51 -14.13
C PHE A 130 28.91 -16.49 -12.96
N PRO A 131 29.97 -16.38 -12.14
CA PRO A 131 30.22 -17.32 -11.06
C PRO A 131 29.04 -17.36 -10.09
N SER A 132 28.60 -18.56 -9.70
CA SER A 132 27.44 -18.78 -8.81
C SER A 132 27.61 -18.19 -7.41
N TRP A 133 28.84 -17.82 -7.02
CA TRP A 133 29.19 -17.27 -5.72
C TRP A 133 29.11 -15.74 -5.63
N LEU A 134 28.96 -15.03 -6.76
CA LEU A 134 28.77 -13.59 -6.74
C LEU A 134 27.32 -13.24 -6.37
N PRO A 135 27.09 -12.36 -5.37
CA PRO A 135 25.75 -11.91 -5.01
C PRO A 135 25.08 -11.24 -6.22
N ARG A 136 24.14 -11.94 -6.85
CA ARG A 136 23.37 -11.37 -7.96
C ARG A 136 22.33 -10.43 -7.36
N ASN A 137 22.49 -9.14 -7.62
CA ASN A 137 21.40 -8.17 -7.47
C ASN A 137 20.42 -8.40 -8.63
N GLU A 138 19.67 -9.50 -8.57
CA GLU A 138 18.70 -9.82 -9.59
C GLU A 138 17.55 -8.81 -9.52
N ARG A 139 17.28 -8.23 -10.69
CA ARG A 139 16.18 -7.31 -10.86
C ARG A 139 14.99 -8.12 -11.35
N TRP A 140 13.83 -7.89 -10.75
CA TRP A 140 12.59 -8.59 -11.07
C TRP A 140 11.59 -7.60 -11.67
N LEU A 141 10.83 -8.06 -12.66
CA LEU A 141 9.71 -7.34 -13.21
C LEU A 141 8.42 -8.01 -12.79
N VAL A 142 7.61 -7.30 -12.02
CA VAL A 142 6.28 -7.72 -11.59
C VAL A 142 5.25 -7.06 -12.51
N GLY A 143 4.53 -7.85 -13.30
CA GLY A 143 3.47 -7.41 -14.20
C GLY A 143 2.10 -7.49 -13.56
N PHE A 144 1.35 -6.38 -13.54
CA PHE A 144 -0.02 -6.29 -13.05
C PHE A 144 -0.96 -5.89 -14.20
N ASP A 145 -1.96 -6.72 -14.47
CA ASP A 145 -3.13 -6.37 -15.28
C ASP A 145 -4.27 -5.86 -14.37
N ALA A 146 -5.43 -5.51 -14.97
CA ALA A 146 -6.57 -4.99 -14.22
C ALA A 146 -7.03 -5.92 -13.09
N ALA A 147 -7.10 -7.23 -13.34
CA ALA A 147 -7.50 -8.22 -12.32
C ALA A 147 -6.47 -8.32 -11.19
N ALA A 148 -5.18 -8.17 -11.50
CA ALA A 148 -4.14 -8.13 -10.49
C ALA A 148 -4.23 -6.88 -9.60
N PHE A 149 -4.55 -5.72 -10.18
CA PHE A 149 -4.83 -4.50 -9.40
C PHE A 149 -6.03 -4.69 -8.47
N GLU A 150 -7.14 -5.26 -8.95
CA GLU A 150 -8.31 -5.55 -8.09
C GLU A 150 -7.94 -6.46 -6.92
N ALA A 151 -7.26 -7.58 -7.19
CA ALA A 151 -6.83 -8.52 -6.16
C ALA A 151 -5.87 -7.89 -5.14
N PHE A 152 -4.95 -7.04 -5.61
CA PHE A 152 -4.02 -6.34 -4.74
C PHE A 152 -4.71 -5.31 -3.85
N MET A 153 -5.64 -4.50 -4.40
CA MET A 153 -6.41 -3.53 -3.62
C MET A 153 -7.36 -4.21 -2.63
N GLN A 154 -7.88 -5.40 -2.96
CA GLN A 154 -8.65 -6.21 -2.02
C GLN A 154 -7.82 -6.63 -0.80
N ALA A 155 -6.54 -6.95 -1.01
CA ALA A 155 -5.63 -7.32 0.07
C ALA A 155 -5.07 -6.11 0.84
N HIS A 156 -4.95 -4.94 0.19
CA HIS A 156 -4.37 -3.72 0.75
C HIS A 156 -5.23 -2.50 0.40
N PRO A 157 -6.43 -2.35 1.01
CA PRO A 157 -7.37 -1.28 0.66
C PRO A 157 -6.82 0.13 0.89
N GLU A 158 -5.84 0.29 1.78
CA GLU A 158 -5.18 1.56 2.08
C GLU A 158 -4.38 2.14 0.90
N VAL A 159 -4.09 1.34 -0.14
CA VAL A 159 -3.41 1.83 -1.35
C VAL A 159 -4.34 2.63 -2.26
N VAL A 160 -5.66 2.47 -2.10
CA VAL A 160 -6.65 3.22 -2.89
C VAL A 160 -6.80 4.61 -2.33
N GLU A 161 -7.11 4.69 -1.04
CA GLU A 161 -7.31 5.93 -0.28
C GLU A 161 -6.76 5.73 1.14
N PRO A 162 -6.05 6.72 1.70
CA PRO A 162 -5.74 6.71 3.12
C PRO A 162 -7.05 6.79 3.93
N PRO A 163 -7.11 6.17 5.13
CA PRO A 163 -8.29 6.27 5.98
C PRO A 163 -8.64 7.73 6.28
N GLU A 164 -9.90 8.13 6.02
CA GLU A 164 -10.34 9.52 6.14
C GLU A 164 -10.07 10.11 7.54
N ALA A 165 -10.22 9.30 8.59
CA ALA A 165 -9.88 9.68 9.95
C ALA A 165 -8.42 10.13 10.11
N LYS A 166 -7.47 9.44 9.45
CA LYS A 166 -6.05 9.80 9.48
C LYS A 166 -5.77 11.08 8.70
N VAL A 167 -6.43 11.26 7.56
CA VAL A 167 -6.30 12.50 6.77
C VAL A 167 -6.83 13.69 7.57
N ARG A 168 -8.01 13.58 8.18
CA ARG A 168 -8.59 14.66 9.00
C ARG A 168 -7.73 15.01 10.20
N LEU A 169 -7.23 14.02 10.95
CA LEU A 169 -6.31 14.25 12.07
C LEU A 169 -5.03 14.98 11.60
N PHE A 170 -4.44 14.54 10.49
CA PHE A 170 -3.29 15.21 9.91
C PHE A 170 -3.59 16.66 9.52
N LEU A 171 -4.74 16.92 8.90
CA LEU A 171 -5.18 18.27 8.53
C LEU A 171 -5.39 19.15 9.77
N GLU A 172 -6.01 18.62 10.82
CA GLU A 172 -6.24 19.35 12.07
C GLU A 172 -4.91 19.75 12.74
N GLU A 173 -3.93 18.84 12.78
CA GLU A 173 -2.58 19.09 13.28
C GLU A 173 -1.84 20.11 12.41
N PHE A 174 -1.89 19.96 11.09
CA PHE A 174 -1.26 20.87 10.13
C PHE A 174 -1.86 22.28 10.17
N VAL A 175 -3.17 22.39 10.39
CA VAL A 175 -3.89 23.67 10.53
C VAL A 175 -3.68 24.28 11.93
N ALA A 176 -3.40 23.47 12.95
CA ALA A 176 -3.11 23.97 14.30
C ALA A 176 -1.76 24.68 14.40
N SER A 177 -0.77 24.31 13.59
CA SER A 177 0.57 24.90 13.67
C SER A 177 0.66 26.34 13.15
N ASP A 178 -0.29 26.80 12.32
CA ASP A 178 -0.23 28.13 11.71
C ASP A 178 -1.63 28.63 11.27
N THR A 179 -1.85 29.94 11.33
CA THR A 179 -3.18 30.58 11.23
C THR A 179 -3.56 31.08 9.83
N LYS A 180 -2.62 31.17 8.87
CA LYS A 180 -2.89 31.68 7.52
C LYS A 180 -2.61 30.64 6.44
N VAL A 181 -3.57 30.47 5.51
CA VAL A 181 -3.34 29.72 4.26
C VAL A 181 -2.87 30.68 3.19
N ASP A 182 -1.67 30.48 2.68
CA ASP A 182 -1.24 31.02 1.40
C ASP A 182 -1.00 29.88 0.40
N LYS A 183 -0.77 30.22 -0.87
CA LYS A 183 -0.55 29.24 -1.94
C LYS A 183 0.66 28.34 -1.64
N ASP A 184 1.70 28.90 -1.03
CA ASP A 184 2.91 28.15 -0.69
C ASP A 184 2.63 27.11 0.41
N ARG A 185 1.75 27.44 1.36
CA ARG A 185 1.32 26.53 2.41
C ARG A 185 0.41 25.43 1.88
N LEU A 186 -0.46 25.70 0.91
CA LEU A 186 -1.26 24.65 0.25
C LEU A 186 -0.37 23.66 -0.52
N LYS A 187 0.71 24.16 -1.15
CA LYS A 187 1.72 23.32 -1.77
C LYS A 187 2.44 22.45 -0.72
N LYS A 188 2.90 23.06 0.38
CA LYS A 188 3.52 22.33 1.51
C LYS A 188 2.57 21.30 2.13
N LEU A 189 1.27 21.60 2.23
CA LEU A 189 0.27 20.66 2.70
C LEU A 189 0.21 19.43 1.80
N SER A 190 0.20 19.64 0.49
CA SER A 190 0.15 18.55 -0.50
C SER A 190 1.41 17.69 -0.43
N GLU A 191 2.59 18.32 -0.36
CA GLU A 191 3.88 17.63 -0.18
C GLU A 191 3.92 16.84 1.13
N ALA A 192 3.42 17.40 2.22
CA ALA A 192 3.39 16.75 3.53
C ALA A 192 2.40 15.57 3.57
N LEU A 193 1.25 15.70 2.91
CA LEU A 193 0.30 14.61 2.73
C LEU A 193 0.92 13.47 1.91
N GLU A 194 1.61 13.78 0.81
CA GLU A 194 2.28 12.76 0.00
C GLU A 194 3.47 12.12 0.72
N ALA A 195 4.19 12.88 1.55
CA ALA A 195 5.26 12.34 2.38
C ALA A 195 4.73 11.33 3.42
N GLN A 196 3.56 11.59 3.99
CA GLN A 196 2.94 10.75 5.02
C GLN A 196 2.21 9.53 4.44
N PHE A 197 1.48 9.69 3.34
CA PHE A 197 0.57 8.66 2.82
C PHE A 197 1.04 8.02 1.50
N GLY A 198 2.14 8.51 0.93
CA GLY A 198 2.60 8.12 -0.40
C GLY A 198 1.94 8.95 -1.51
N PRO A 199 2.18 8.63 -2.79
CA PRO A 199 1.59 9.35 -3.92
C PRO A 199 0.06 9.40 -3.82
N LEU A 200 -0.51 10.60 -3.87
CA LEU A 200 -1.96 10.81 -3.76
C LEU A 200 -2.55 11.28 -5.07
N ARG A 201 -3.85 11.02 -5.25
CA ARG A 201 -4.60 11.48 -6.43
C ARG A 201 -4.98 12.95 -6.27
N GLN A 202 -4.94 13.68 -7.38
CA GLN A 202 -5.26 15.12 -7.38
C GLN A 202 -6.62 15.45 -6.72
N PRO A 203 -7.72 14.72 -6.97
CA PRO A 203 -8.99 15.02 -6.31
C PRO A 203 -8.97 14.89 -4.79
N LEU A 204 -8.14 14.01 -4.21
CA LEU A 204 -7.98 13.93 -2.76
C LEU A 204 -7.19 15.12 -2.24
N LEU A 205 -6.13 15.53 -2.94
CA LEU A 205 -5.34 16.71 -2.59
C LEU A 205 -6.20 17.97 -2.62
N ASP A 206 -6.98 18.16 -3.68
CA ASP A 206 -7.90 19.30 -3.83
C ASP A 206 -8.94 19.32 -2.70
N ARG A 207 -9.53 18.16 -2.37
CA ARG A 207 -10.46 18.01 -1.24
C ARG A 207 -9.80 18.34 0.09
N ALA A 208 -8.57 17.87 0.32
CA ALA A 208 -7.84 18.13 1.55
C ALA A 208 -7.48 19.62 1.71
N GLN A 209 -7.13 20.30 0.62
CA GLN A 209 -6.89 21.75 0.59
C GLN A 209 -8.19 22.51 0.95
N ALA A 210 -9.32 22.16 0.35
CA ALA A 210 -10.61 22.77 0.67
C ALA A 210 -11.01 22.59 2.14
N LEU A 211 -10.81 21.40 2.70
CA LEU A 211 -11.07 21.13 4.13
C LEU A 211 -10.15 21.96 5.05
N ALA A 212 -8.90 22.18 4.66
CA ALA A 212 -7.97 23.01 5.41
C ALA A 212 -8.40 24.49 5.39
N GLU A 213 -8.81 25.00 4.22
CA GLU A 213 -9.35 26.36 4.06
C GLU A 213 -10.62 26.57 4.87
N GLU A 214 -11.55 25.61 4.85
CA GLU A 214 -12.78 25.65 5.63
C GLU A 214 -12.49 25.67 7.14
N SER A 215 -11.54 24.85 7.59
CA SER A 215 -11.14 24.78 8.99
C SER A 215 -10.55 26.11 9.48
N ILE A 216 -9.75 26.78 8.65
CA ILE A 216 -9.13 28.07 8.98
C ILE A 216 -10.14 29.20 8.98
N THR A 217 -11.00 29.29 7.95
CA THR A 217 -12.08 30.29 7.88
C THR A 217 -13.10 30.12 9.02
N SER A 218 -13.35 28.89 9.47
CA SER A 218 -14.19 28.62 10.64
C SER A 218 -13.54 29.06 11.95
N ARG A 219 -12.22 28.91 12.09
CA ARG A 219 -11.47 29.36 13.27
C ARG A 219 -11.40 30.88 13.37
N THR A 220 -11.15 31.57 12.26
CA THR A 220 -11.11 33.05 12.25
C THR A 220 -12.46 33.66 12.62
N LYS A 221 -13.57 33.14 12.07
CA LYS A 221 -14.93 33.57 12.44
C LYS A 221 -15.28 33.33 13.92
N LYS A 222 -14.83 32.22 14.50
CA LYS A 222 -15.05 31.92 15.93
C LYS A 222 -14.15 32.75 16.85
N GLY A 223 -12.94 33.09 16.41
CA GLY A 223 -12.02 33.97 17.13
C GLY A 223 -12.58 35.39 17.33
N THR A 224 -13.33 35.90 16.35
CA THR A 224 -13.97 37.23 16.44
C THR A 224 -15.17 37.27 17.39
N LYS A 225 -15.85 36.13 17.62
CA LYS A 225 -17.01 36.02 18.53
C LYS A 225 -16.66 35.64 19.97
N ARG A 226 -15.38 35.38 20.28
CA ARG A 226 -14.94 34.91 21.60
C ARG A 226 -14.59 36.01 22.59
N LYS A 227 -14.89 37.29 22.31
CA LYS A 227 -14.72 38.35 23.31
C LYS A 227 -15.84 38.37 24.37
N ASP A 228 -16.96 37.66 24.16
CA ASP A 228 -18.14 37.72 25.06
C ASP A 228 -18.69 36.38 25.58
N ALA A 229 -18.00 35.24 25.37
CA ALA A 229 -18.54 33.94 25.82
C ALA A 229 -17.42 32.99 26.26
N ALA A 230 -16.85 33.27 27.43
CA ALA A 230 -15.93 32.40 28.16
C ALA A 230 -16.66 31.73 29.34
N SER A 231 -17.62 30.85 29.05
CA SER A 231 -18.17 29.93 30.06
C SER A 231 -19.01 28.87 29.34
N GLU A 232 -18.39 27.77 28.94
CA GLU A 232 -19.00 26.44 28.72
C GLU A 232 -18.03 25.63 27.85
N LYS A 233 -17.07 24.96 28.48
CA LYS A 233 -16.38 23.83 27.85
C LYS A 233 -15.71 22.98 28.91
N GLU A 234 -16.53 22.25 29.66
CA GLU A 234 -16.06 21.13 30.47
C GLU A 234 -17.17 20.08 30.55
N GLN A 235 -17.25 19.24 29.52
CA GLN A 235 -17.87 17.90 29.57
C GLN A 235 -17.82 17.33 28.17
N LEU A 236 -16.94 16.34 27.95
CA LEU A 236 -17.05 15.26 26.94
C LEU A 236 -15.77 14.40 27.03
N SER A 237 -15.53 13.79 28.20
CA SER A 237 -14.55 12.71 28.38
C SER A 237 -15.33 11.42 28.66
N GLY A 238 -15.57 10.61 27.62
CA GLY A 238 -16.19 9.28 27.80
C GLY A 238 -16.94 8.68 26.62
N GLY A 239 -17.02 9.34 25.46
CA GLY A 239 -17.78 8.84 24.31
C GLY A 239 -16.93 8.06 23.31
N LYS A 240 -17.40 6.87 22.90
CA LYS A 240 -16.91 6.11 21.75
C LYS A 240 -16.47 7.03 20.62
N ARG A 241 -15.26 6.84 20.08
CA ARG A 241 -14.76 7.61 18.93
C ARG A 241 -15.88 7.64 17.86
N PRO A 242 -16.38 8.81 17.46
CA PRO A 242 -17.47 8.90 16.50
C PRO A 242 -17.05 8.15 15.23
N LYS A 243 -17.95 7.31 14.70
CA LYS A 243 -17.75 6.67 13.40
C LYS A 243 -17.56 7.81 12.39
N VAL A 244 -16.36 7.91 11.83
CA VAL A 244 -16.04 8.96 10.85
C VAL A 244 -16.82 8.63 9.58
N GLU A 245 -17.95 9.30 9.43
CA GLU A 245 -18.80 9.17 8.25
C GLU A 245 -18.21 9.99 7.10
N VAL A 246 -18.21 9.39 5.91
CA VAL A 246 -17.79 10.05 4.66
C VAL A 246 -18.83 11.10 4.32
N ARG A 247 -18.41 12.37 4.28
CA ARG A 247 -19.29 13.49 3.93
C ARG A 247 -18.99 13.98 2.51
N ILE A 248 -20.04 14.16 1.72
CA ILE A 248 -19.97 14.62 0.34
C ILE A 248 -20.94 15.79 0.21
N GLU A 249 -20.38 17.00 0.28
CA GLU A 249 -21.17 18.25 0.37
C GLU A 249 -20.89 19.17 -0.82
N THR A 250 -19.72 19.00 -1.45
CA THR A 250 -19.21 19.88 -2.51
C THR A 250 -19.00 19.13 -3.83
N VAL A 251 -18.79 19.90 -4.92
CA VAL A 251 -18.42 19.34 -6.22
C VAL A 251 -17.05 18.64 -6.15
N GLN A 252 -16.13 19.13 -5.31
CA GLN A 252 -14.82 18.52 -5.09
C GLN A 252 -14.95 17.17 -4.38
N ASP A 253 -15.85 17.04 -3.40
CA ASP A 253 -16.13 15.76 -2.76
C ASP A 253 -16.70 14.75 -3.76
N ALA A 254 -17.58 15.18 -4.66
CA ALA A 254 -18.12 14.33 -5.71
C ALA A 254 -17.02 13.88 -6.71
N ALA A 255 -16.10 14.77 -7.06
CA ALA A 255 -14.95 14.45 -7.91
C ALA A 255 -14.00 13.47 -7.22
N TRP A 256 -13.72 13.68 -5.93
CA TRP A 256 -12.97 12.74 -5.09
C TRP A 256 -13.65 11.38 -5.03
N ALA A 257 -14.94 11.31 -4.73
CA ALA A 257 -15.70 10.06 -4.65
C ALA A 257 -15.67 9.30 -5.98
N ALA A 258 -15.85 10.00 -7.11
CA ALA A 258 -15.77 9.40 -8.44
C ALA A 258 -14.38 8.83 -8.72
N SER A 259 -13.32 9.58 -8.38
CA SER A 259 -11.95 9.12 -8.51
C SER A 259 -11.71 7.92 -7.61
N ALA A 260 -12.11 7.97 -6.34
CA ALA A 260 -11.92 6.94 -5.32
C ALA A 260 -12.60 5.63 -5.70
N LEU A 261 -13.80 5.68 -6.27
CA LEU A 261 -14.52 4.50 -6.76
C LEU A 261 -13.94 3.95 -8.06
N ALA A 262 -13.33 4.78 -8.91
CA ALA A 262 -12.74 4.38 -10.18
C ALA A 262 -11.28 4.85 -10.31
N PRO A 263 -10.34 4.29 -9.53
CA PRO A 263 -8.97 4.78 -9.42
C PRO A 263 -8.14 4.49 -10.68
N MET A 264 -8.64 3.65 -11.59
CA MET A 264 -8.09 3.46 -12.95
C MET A 264 -9.03 3.97 -14.05
N GLY A 265 -9.99 4.80 -13.68
CA GLY A 265 -10.95 5.42 -14.58
C GLY A 265 -12.04 4.45 -15.04
N LEU A 266 -12.85 4.94 -15.97
CA LEU A 266 -13.88 4.17 -16.66
C LEU A 266 -13.27 3.42 -17.84
N GLY A 267 -13.88 2.29 -18.21
CA GLY A 267 -13.56 1.60 -19.45
C GLY A 267 -13.85 2.47 -20.68
N GLY A 268 -13.28 2.09 -21.81
CA GLY A 268 -13.52 2.75 -23.10
C GLY A 268 -14.98 2.65 -23.57
N GLU A 269 -15.28 3.26 -24.72
CA GLU A 269 -16.61 3.22 -25.33
C GLU A 269 -17.10 1.77 -25.49
N GLY A 270 -18.11 1.39 -24.71
CA GLY A 270 -18.68 0.04 -24.68
C GLY A 270 -18.61 -0.65 -23.32
N SER A 271 -17.68 -0.27 -22.44
CA SER A 271 -17.65 -0.76 -21.06
C SER A 271 -18.22 0.28 -20.12
N SER A 272 -19.41 0.00 -19.56
CA SER A 272 -20.11 0.94 -18.66
C SER A 272 -19.57 0.96 -17.23
N GLY A 273 -18.41 0.32 -16.98
CA GLY A 273 -17.86 0.12 -15.64
C GLY A 273 -16.46 0.72 -15.45
N PRO A 274 -15.99 0.79 -14.20
CA PRO A 274 -14.59 1.12 -13.91
C PRO A 274 -13.65 0.05 -14.50
N VAL A 275 -12.46 0.46 -14.94
CA VAL A 275 -11.41 -0.46 -15.44
C VAL A 275 -10.97 -1.43 -14.34
N VAL A 276 -10.86 -0.91 -13.12
CA VAL A 276 -10.49 -1.66 -11.92
C VAL A 276 -11.49 -1.27 -10.84
N ARG A 277 -12.18 -2.26 -10.27
CA ARG A 277 -13.13 -2.07 -9.19
C ARG A 277 -12.40 -1.96 -7.85
N VAL A 278 -12.84 -1.02 -7.02
CA VAL A 278 -12.35 -0.90 -5.65
C VAL A 278 -12.99 -1.93 -4.73
N PRO A 279 -12.30 -2.36 -3.66
CA PRO A 279 -12.85 -3.32 -2.72
C PRO A 279 -14.05 -2.73 -1.98
N ALA A 280 -14.96 -3.61 -1.53
CA ALA A 280 -16.19 -3.22 -0.84
C ALA A 280 -15.93 -2.36 0.41
N VAL A 281 -14.84 -2.64 1.15
CA VAL A 281 -14.44 -1.86 2.33
C VAL A 281 -14.16 -0.38 2.04
N VAL A 282 -13.78 -0.05 0.79
CA VAL A 282 -13.61 1.33 0.32
C VAL A 282 -14.89 1.84 -0.34
N ALA A 283 -15.57 1.00 -1.12
CA ALA A 283 -16.77 1.40 -1.88
C ALA A 283 -17.95 1.76 -0.97
N VAL A 284 -18.25 0.93 0.03
CA VAL A 284 -19.47 1.05 0.85
C VAL A 284 -19.54 2.42 1.55
N PRO A 285 -18.52 2.88 2.31
CA PRO A 285 -18.59 4.17 2.99
C PRO A 285 -18.79 5.35 2.04
N ILE A 286 -18.19 5.31 0.85
CA ILE A 286 -18.33 6.36 -0.16
C ILE A 286 -19.75 6.36 -0.73
N LEU A 287 -20.30 5.19 -1.07
CA LEU A 287 -21.67 5.06 -1.57
C LEU A 287 -22.71 5.46 -0.51
N GLU A 288 -22.47 5.14 0.77
CA GLU A 288 -23.32 5.61 1.86
C GLU A 288 -23.29 7.15 1.96
N GLY A 289 -22.11 7.76 1.91
CA GLY A 289 -21.96 9.23 1.94
C GLY A 289 -22.62 9.93 0.74
N LEU A 290 -22.82 9.24 -0.38
CA LEU A 290 -23.48 9.75 -1.58
C LEU A 290 -25.01 9.79 -1.49
N ARG A 291 -25.63 9.13 -0.50
CA ARG A 291 -27.10 9.03 -0.39
C ARG A 291 -27.78 10.39 -0.29
N SER A 292 -27.19 11.32 0.44
CA SER A 292 -27.76 12.65 0.66
C SER A 292 -27.47 13.64 -0.48
N LEU A 293 -26.65 13.26 -1.47
CA LEU A 293 -26.17 14.17 -2.50
C LEU A 293 -27.33 14.78 -3.32
N GLU A 294 -28.42 14.03 -3.55
CA GLU A 294 -29.56 14.49 -4.34
C GLU A 294 -30.35 15.64 -3.71
N GLY A 295 -30.28 15.80 -2.38
CA GLY A 295 -30.90 16.91 -1.66
C GLY A 295 -30.06 18.19 -1.65
N LEU A 296 -28.83 18.14 -2.17
CA LEU A 296 -27.91 19.27 -2.10
C LEU A 296 -28.01 20.17 -3.33
N PRO A 297 -27.85 21.51 -3.18
CA PRO A 297 -27.87 22.44 -4.31
C PRO A 297 -26.83 22.14 -5.40
N VAL A 298 -25.73 21.50 -5.03
CA VAL A 298 -24.63 21.15 -5.94
C VAL A 298 -24.90 19.90 -6.78
N PHE A 299 -25.97 19.16 -6.54
CA PHE A 299 -26.25 17.84 -7.12
C PHE A 299 -26.08 17.80 -8.65
N HIS A 300 -26.83 18.64 -9.37
CA HIS A 300 -26.81 18.63 -10.84
C HIS A 300 -25.45 19.05 -11.41
N THR A 301 -24.81 20.04 -10.79
CA THR A 301 -23.47 20.51 -11.18
C THR A 301 -22.44 19.40 -10.96
N ALA A 302 -22.49 18.71 -9.83
CA ALA A 302 -21.61 17.59 -9.52
C ALA A 302 -21.78 16.45 -10.53
N LEU A 303 -23.01 16.04 -10.87
CA LEU A 303 -23.24 14.99 -11.86
C LEU A 303 -22.83 15.37 -13.29
N ARG A 304 -22.93 16.65 -13.67
CA ARG A 304 -22.55 17.13 -15.01
C ARG A 304 -21.04 17.32 -15.16
N SER A 305 -20.38 17.83 -14.11
CA SER A 305 -18.96 18.17 -14.14
C SER A 305 -18.03 17.00 -13.79
N THR A 306 -18.56 15.93 -13.20
CA THR A 306 -17.77 14.76 -12.80
C THR A 306 -18.28 13.48 -13.47
N PRO A 307 -17.44 12.43 -13.59
CA PRO A 307 -17.88 11.13 -14.09
C PRO A 307 -18.67 10.32 -13.05
N LEU A 308 -19.06 10.90 -11.90
CA LEU A 308 -19.63 10.20 -10.76
C LEU A 308 -20.84 9.34 -11.12
N GLY A 309 -21.79 9.87 -11.90
CA GLY A 309 -22.99 9.14 -12.31
C GLY A 309 -22.68 7.86 -13.10
N LYS A 310 -21.70 7.93 -14.01
CA LYS A 310 -21.24 6.77 -14.79
C LYS A 310 -20.53 5.75 -13.89
N VAL A 311 -19.68 6.24 -12.99
CA VAL A 311 -18.96 5.39 -12.02
C VAL A 311 -19.94 4.62 -11.14
N VAL A 312 -20.87 5.31 -10.46
CA VAL A 312 -21.87 4.65 -9.59
C VAL A 312 -22.75 3.68 -10.37
N ASN A 313 -23.15 4.01 -11.61
CA ASN A 313 -23.89 3.07 -12.45
C ASN A 313 -23.09 1.80 -12.77
N GLY A 314 -21.77 1.88 -12.93
CA GLY A 314 -20.88 0.73 -13.10
C GLY A 314 -20.86 -0.22 -11.89
N PHE A 315 -21.09 0.29 -10.68
CA PHE A 315 -21.11 -0.51 -9.45
C PHE A 315 -22.40 -1.33 -9.25
N ARG A 316 -23.43 -1.15 -10.09
CA ARG A 316 -24.68 -1.95 -10.02
C ARG A 316 -24.48 -3.44 -10.27
N GLN A 317 -23.35 -3.81 -10.89
CA GLN A 317 -22.94 -5.19 -11.17
C GLN A 317 -21.72 -5.60 -10.34
N HIS A 318 -21.48 -4.95 -9.20
CA HIS A 318 -20.37 -5.27 -8.32
C HIS A 318 -20.53 -6.68 -7.70
N PRO A 319 -19.43 -7.44 -7.45
CA PRO A 319 -19.53 -8.80 -6.90
C PRO A 319 -20.09 -8.84 -5.47
N SER A 320 -19.83 -7.80 -4.67
CA SER A 320 -20.50 -7.62 -3.38
C SER A 320 -21.94 -7.15 -3.60
N SER A 321 -22.89 -7.93 -3.07
CA SER A 321 -24.33 -7.63 -3.15
C SER A 321 -24.69 -6.32 -2.46
N GLU A 322 -24.07 -6.01 -1.32
CA GLU A 322 -24.24 -4.76 -0.59
C GLU A 322 -23.90 -3.55 -1.47
N VAL A 323 -22.71 -3.55 -2.07
CA VAL A 323 -22.25 -2.48 -2.98
C VAL A 323 -23.19 -2.34 -4.18
N ALA A 324 -23.61 -3.47 -4.77
CA ALA A 324 -24.51 -3.47 -5.92
C ALA A 324 -25.89 -2.90 -5.58
N THR A 325 -26.44 -3.23 -4.40
CA THR A 325 -27.72 -2.69 -3.91
C THR A 325 -27.62 -1.19 -3.67
N LEU A 326 -26.61 -0.72 -2.93
CA LEU A 326 -26.38 0.70 -2.69
C LEU A 326 -26.28 1.50 -4.00
N ALA A 327 -25.51 1.00 -4.97
CA ALA A 327 -25.37 1.64 -6.27
C ALA A 327 -26.68 1.66 -7.08
N LYS A 328 -27.50 0.60 -7.01
CA LYS A 328 -28.82 0.56 -7.67
C LYS A 328 -29.79 1.58 -7.05
N ASP A 329 -29.80 1.68 -5.73
CA ASP A 329 -30.65 2.62 -5.00
C ASP A 329 -30.28 4.05 -5.35
N LEU A 330 -28.99 4.40 -5.29
CA LEU A 330 -28.46 5.72 -5.68
C LEU A 330 -28.84 6.08 -7.12
N VAL A 331 -28.63 5.18 -8.08
CA VAL A 331 -28.96 5.44 -9.49
C VAL A 331 -30.47 5.64 -9.69
N THR A 332 -31.30 4.92 -8.93
CA THR A 332 -32.76 5.07 -9.00
C THR A 332 -33.19 6.43 -8.46
N ALA A 333 -32.67 6.80 -7.28
CA ALA A 333 -32.95 8.08 -6.62
C ALA A 333 -32.49 9.27 -7.49
N TRP A 334 -31.24 9.23 -7.98
CA TRP A 334 -30.68 10.27 -8.85
C TRP A 334 -31.42 10.43 -10.17
N LYS A 335 -31.91 9.33 -10.76
CA LYS A 335 -32.76 9.40 -11.96
C LYS A 335 -34.09 10.07 -11.67
N ALA A 336 -34.70 9.81 -10.51
CA ALA A 336 -35.93 10.48 -10.10
C ALA A 336 -35.70 11.98 -9.88
N ALA A 337 -34.64 12.35 -9.14
CA ALA A 337 -34.26 13.74 -8.90
C ALA A 337 -33.99 14.52 -10.20
N CYS A 338 -33.31 13.90 -11.17
CA CYS A 338 -33.06 14.52 -12.48
C CYS A 338 -34.32 14.70 -13.34
N ARG A 339 -35.38 13.89 -13.15
CA ARG A 339 -36.65 14.05 -13.88
C ARG A 339 -37.54 15.15 -13.31
N GLY A 340 -37.37 15.49 -12.02
CA GLY A 340 -38.12 16.54 -11.35
C GLY A 340 -37.68 17.96 -11.72
N VAL A 341 -36.60 18.13 -12.48
CA VAL A 341 -36.13 19.44 -12.94
C VAL A 341 -36.67 19.70 -14.35
N PRO A 342 -37.51 20.73 -14.56
CA PRO A 342 -37.93 21.12 -15.90
C PRO A 342 -36.69 21.48 -16.73
N ALA A 343 -36.60 20.94 -17.94
CA ALA A 343 -35.54 21.29 -18.88
C ALA A 343 -35.53 22.80 -19.08
N LYS A 344 -34.43 23.46 -18.70
CA LYS A 344 -34.20 24.88 -18.96
C LYS A 344 -33.62 25.07 -20.36
#